data_AF-A0A4Y2RSH0-F1
#
_entry.id   AF-A0A4Y2RSH0-F1
#
_cell.length_a   1.000
_cell.length_b   1.000
_cell.length_c   1.000
_cell.angle_alpha   90.00
_cell.angle_beta   90.00
_cell.angle_gamma   90.00
#
_symmetry.space_group_name_H-M   'P 1'
#
loop_
_entity.id
_entity.type
_entity.pdbx_description
1 polymer ?
#
loop_
_entity_poly.entity_id
_entity_poly.type
_entity_poly.pdbx_seq_one_letter_code
_entity_poly.pdbx_strand_id
1 'polypeptide(L)'
;MNVLKSKRSQARRLFTKALNDFEKSELDLSINEKILKLRLIDEKAKHMLEMEETYREELIKTENNETIINNEFDESECYIDKWRIVESKLASLLVEKDSSSVVNESFTQNAVLRYPKLKLPTFDGNIKNWLGYWSQFKKIDTDLNLDDHDKFAYLLQSMEKGSSAEELIKSFPPGGESYSKALHQLQSRFGKEDLLIEVRC
;
A
#
# COMPACT_ATOMS: atom_id res chain seq x y z
N MET A 1 -8.59 37.89 6.00
CA MET A 1 -9.58 36.81 6.13
C MET A 1 -10.43 36.53 4.89
N ASN A 2 -11.34 37.40 4.45
CA ASN A 2 -12.31 37.08 3.36
C ASN A 2 -11.68 36.72 2.01
N VAL A 3 -10.64 37.45 1.58
CA VAL A 3 -9.93 37.16 0.32
C VAL A 3 -9.24 35.79 0.37
N LEU A 4 -8.62 35.44 1.51
CA LEU A 4 -7.95 34.16 1.70
C LEU A 4 -8.95 33.00 1.73
N LYS A 5 -10.08 33.18 2.43
CA LYS A 5 -11.21 32.23 2.43
C LYS A 5 -11.74 31.98 1.02
N SER A 6 -11.87 33.04 0.21
CA SER A 6 -12.29 32.95 -1.20
C SER A 6 -11.27 32.20 -2.06
N LYS A 7 -9.98 32.52 -1.96
CA LYS A 7 -8.91 31.82 -2.69
C LYS A 7 -8.85 30.33 -2.34
N ARG A 8 -8.94 30.00 -1.06
CA ARG A 8 -9.00 28.61 -0.57
C ARG A 8 -10.21 27.86 -1.13
N SER A 9 -11.40 28.46 -1.08
CA SER A 9 -12.62 27.87 -1.66
C SER A 9 -12.49 27.62 -3.17
N GLN A 10 -11.85 28.54 -3.91
CA GLN A 10 -11.56 28.34 -5.32
C GLN A 10 -10.58 27.17 -5.55
N ALA A 11 -9.53 27.05 -4.74
CA ALA A 11 -8.59 25.93 -4.82
C ALA A 11 -9.28 24.57 -4.57
N ARG A 12 -10.10 24.46 -3.51
CA ARG A 12 -10.92 23.27 -3.21
C ARG A 12 -11.83 22.89 -4.38
N ARG A 13 -12.51 23.87 -4.96
CA ARG A 13 -13.41 23.67 -6.11
C ARG A 13 -12.63 23.15 -7.33
N LEU A 14 -11.46 23.71 -7.63
CA LEU A 14 -10.64 23.30 -8.76
C LEU A 14 -10.10 21.87 -8.60
N PHE A 15 -9.62 21.52 -7.39
CA PHE A 15 -9.19 20.16 -7.07
C PHE A 15 -10.36 19.17 -7.20
N THR A 16 -11.47 19.43 -6.53
CA THR A 16 -12.64 18.54 -6.54
C THR A 16 -13.22 18.37 -7.95
N LYS A 17 -13.27 19.44 -8.74
CA LYS A 17 -13.71 19.37 -10.13
C LYS A 17 -12.78 18.47 -10.96
N ALA A 18 -11.46 18.68 -10.84
CA ALA A 18 -10.49 17.88 -11.59
C ALA A 18 -10.55 16.39 -11.20
N LEU A 19 -10.75 16.09 -9.91
CA LEU A 19 -10.93 14.73 -9.41
C LEU A 19 -12.19 14.07 -9.99
N ASN A 20 -13.34 14.74 -9.90
CA ASN A 20 -14.60 14.22 -10.42
C ASN A 20 -14.57 14.04 -11.95
N ASP A 21 -13.93 14.95 -12.68
CA ASP A 21 -13.78 14.87 -14.13
C ASP A 21 -12.85 13.69 -14.52
N PHE A 22 -11.84 13.38 -13.69
CA PHE A 22 -11.01 12.20 -13.85
C PHE A 22 -11.78 10.92 -13.56
N GLU A 23 -12.47 10.81 -12.43
CA GLU A 23 -13.25 9.61 -12.07
C GLU A 23 -14.30 9.24 -13.13
N LYS A 24 -14.95 10.25 -13.73
CA LYS A 24 -15.91 10.05 -14.83
C LYS A 24 -15.29 9.53 -16.11
N SER A 25 -14.02 9.85 -16.37
CA SER A 25 -13.32 9.47 -17.60
C SER A 25 -12.28 8.37 -17.39
N GLU A 26 -12.07 7.90 -16.16
CA GLU A 26 -10.99 6.99 -15.79
C GLU A 26 -11.04 5.68 -16.59
N LEU A 27 -12.23 5.14 -16.88
CA LEU A 27 -12.37 3.87 -17.59
C LEU A 27 -11.98 3.95 -19.07
N ASP A 28 -12.11 5.12 -19.70
CA ASP A 28 -11.88 5.32 -21.13
C ASP A 28 -10.46 5.79 -21.48
N LEU A 29 -9.60 6.03 -20.47
CA LEU A 29 -8.27 6.60 -20.64
C LEU A 29 -7.18 5.53 -20.66
N SER A 30 -6.17 5.73 -21.53
CA SER A 30 -4.94 4.96 -21.46
C SER A 30 -4.15 5.26 -20.17
N ILE A 31 -3.25 4.35 -19.77
CA ILE A 31 -2.39 4.51 -18.58
C ILE A 31 -1.62 5.85 -18.63
N ASN A 32 -1.11 6.24 -19.79
CA ASN A 32 -0.37 7.50 -19.95
C ASN A 32 -1.27 8.72 -19.73
N GLU A 33 -2.49 8.71 -20.27
CA GLU A 33 -3.45 9.80 -20.07
C GLU A 33 -3.91 9.88 -18.61
N LYS A 34 -4.11 8.73 -17.95
CA LYS A 34 -4.42 8.68 -16.53
C LYS A 34 -3.32 9.30 -15.68
N ILE A 35 -2.05 8.94 -15.94
CA ILE A 35 -0.90 9.51 -15.24
C ILE A 35 -0.82 11.02 -15.43
N LEU A 36 -1.01 11.51 -16.66
CA LEU A 36 -0.99 12.95 -16.94
C LEU A 36 -2.09 13.70 -16.19
N LYS A 37 -3.32 13.18 -16.20
CA LYS A 37 -4.45 13.78 -15.47
C LYS A 37 -4.24 13.73 -13.95
N LEU A 38 -3.74 12.62 -13.40
CA LEU A 38 -3.46 12.50 -11.97
C LEU A 38 -2.32 13.41 -11.51
N ARG A 39 -1.27 13.62 -12.31
CA ARG A 39 -0.23 14.63 -12.00
C ARG A 39 -0.80 16.04 -11.95
N LEU A 40 -1.69 16.39 -12.88
CA LEU A 40 -2.38 17.68 -12.87
C LEU A 40 -3.28 17.84 -11.63
N ILE A 41 -3.92 16.76 -11.18
CA ILE A 41 -4.71 16.76 -9.94
C ILE A 41 -3.80 16.91 -8.72
N ASP A 42 -2.65 16.24 -8.69
CA ASP A 42 -1.65 16.35 -7.62
C ASP A 42 -1.11 17.79 -7.49
N GLU A 43 -0.79 18.47 -8.60
CA GLU A 43 -0.39 19.88 -8.57
C GLU A 43 -1.49 20.79 -8.00
N LYS A 44 -2.75 20.53 -8.36
CA LYS A 44 -3.91 21.27 -7.82
C LYS A 44 -4.12 20.97 -6.33
N ALA A 45 -3.87 19.73 -5.90
CA ALA A 45 -3.98 19.32 -4.51
C ALA A 45 -2.91 19.99 -3.63
N LYS A 46 -1.65 20.02 -4.09
CA LYS A 46 -0.55 20.73 -3.43
C LYS A 46 -0.86 22.21 -3.24
N HIS A 47 -1.31 22.89 -4.29
CA HIS A 47 -1.73 24.29 -4.19
C HIS A 47 -2.92 24.49 -3.24
N MET A 48 -3.89 23.56 -3.23
CA MET A 48 -4.98 23.60 -2.26
C MET A 48 -4.48 23.44 -0.83
N LEU A 49 -3.59 22.48 -0.54
CA LEU A 49 -3.04 22.24 0.80
C LEU A 49 -2.24 23.43 1.32
N GLU A 50 -1.46 24.09 0.45
CA GLU A 50 -0.76 25.33 0.79
C GLU A 50 -1.74 26.45 1.18
N MET A 51 -2.84 26.61 0.44
CA MET A 51 -3.89 27.58 0.77
C MET A 51 -4.64 27.21 2.06
N GLU A 52 -4.82 25.92 2.36
CA GLU A 52 -5.37 25.45 3.64
C GLU A 52 -4.46 25.84 4.80
N GLU A 53 -3.17 25.56 4.70
CA GLU A 53 -2.18 25.88 5.73
C GLU A 53 -2.14 27.39 5.99
N THR A 54 -2.01 28.19 4.93
CA THR A 54 -2.01 29.66 5.04
C THR A 54 -3.28 30.18 5.73
N TYR A 55 -4.45 29.60 5.40
CA TYR A 55 -5.71 30.00 6.04
C TYR A 55 -5.78 29.58 7.51
N ARG A 56 -5.30 28.38 7.85
CA ARG A 56 -5.24 27.89 9.23
C ARG A 56 -4.37 28.80 10.09
N GLU A 57 -3.19 29.17 9.61
CA GLU A 57 -2.29 30.09 10.31
C GLU A 57 -2.93 31.46 10.56
N GLU A 58 -3.61 32.02 9.55
CA GLU A 58 -4.31 33.30 9.69
C GLU A 58 -5.54 33.19 10.60
N LEU A 59 -6.25 32.05 10.61
CA LEU A 59 -7.38 31.81 11.51
C LEU A 59 -6.93 31.76 12.96
N ILE A 60 -5.85 31.04 13.27
CA ILE A 60 -5.31 30.97 14.63
C ILE A 60 -4.89 32.36 15.14
N LYS A 61 -4.40 33.24 14.25
CA LYS A 61 -4.01 34.61 14.63
C LYS A 61 -5.18 35.56 14.87
N THR A 62 -6.31 35.34 14.19
CA THR A 62 -7.41 36.32 14.11
C THR A 62 -8.67 35.89 14.85
N GLU A 63 -8.88 34.58 15.02
CA GLU A 63 -9.99 33.99 15.74
C GLU A 63 -9.50 33.50 17.11
N ASN A 64 -10.24 33.81 18.17
CA ASN A 64 -9.88 33.43 19.54
C ASN A 64 -10.79 32.33 20.10
N ASN A 65 -11.77 31.88 19.31
CA ASN A 65 -12.68 30.82 19.68
C ASN A 65 -12.18 29.47 19.17
N GLU A 66 -11.67 28.64 20.09
CA GLU A 66 -11.14 27.29 19.78
C GLU A 66 -12.19 26.38 19.10
N THR A 67 -13.47 26.50 19.44
CA THR A 67 -14.53 25.70 18.81
C THR A 67 -14.69 26.04 17.33
N ILE A 68 -14.56 27.31 16.96
CA ILE A 68 -14.63 27.76 15.56
C ILE A 68 -13.40 27.29 14.78
N ILE A 69 -12.22 27.35 15.41
CA ILE A 69 -10.96 26.88 14.82
C ILE A 69 -11.03 25.36 14.55
N ASN A 70 -11.39 24.57 15.56
CA ASN A 70 -11.44 23.11 15.45
C ASN A 70 -12.45 22.65 14.39
N ASN A 71 -13.67 23.20 14.41
CA ASN A 71 -14.69 22.82 13.42
C ASN A 71 -14.23 23.14 11.98
N GLU A 72 -13.58 24.28 11.76
CA GLU A 72 -13.04 24.64 10.44
C GLU A 72 -11.87 23.74 10.01
N PHE A 73 -11.08 23.23 10.96
CA PHE A 73 -9.98 22.32 10.68
C PHE A 73 -10.51 20.93 10.32
N ASP A 74 -11.48 20.43 11.09
CA ASP A 74 -12.16 19.15 10.86
C ASP A 74 -12.85 19.12 9.49
N GLU A 75 -13.57 20.19 9.11
CA GLU A 75 -14.19 20.31 7.78
C GLU A 75 -13.15 20.26 6.63
N SER A 76 -11.90 20.62 6.92
CA SER A 76 -10.82 20.71 5.96
C SER A 76 -10.00 19.42 5.84
N GLU A 77 -10.09 18.49 6.79
CA GLU A 77 -9.35 17.22 6.76
C GLU A 77 -9.77 16.31 5.61
N CYS A 78 -11.06 16.33 5.22
CA CYS A 78 -11.57 15.46 4.16
C CYS A 78 -10.87 15.61 2.79
N TYR A 79 -10.18 16.75 2.57
CA TYR A 79 -9.41 16.99 1.35
C TYR A 79 -8.05 16.30 1.35
N ILE A 80 -7.47 16.06 2.54
CA ILE A 80 -6.22 15.31 2.71
C ILE A 80 -6.46 13.85 2.33
N ASP A 81 -7.56 13.25 2.77
CA ASP A 81 -7.91 11.87 2.41
C ASP A 81 -8.11 11.71 0.90
N LYS A 82 -8.83 12.66 0.26
CA LYS A 82 -9.02 12.67 -1.20
C LYS A 82 -7.68 12.77 -1.93
N TRP A 83 -6.75 13.60 -1.46
CA TRP A 83 -5.43 13.72 -2.07
C TRP A 83 -4.59 12.45 -1.89
N ARG A 84 -4.63 11.81 -0.72
CA ARG A 84 -3.93 10.54 -0.48
C ARG A 84 -4.39 9.43 -1.43
N ILE A 85 -5.68 9.38 -1.72
CA ILE A 85 -6.24 8.44 -2.72
C ILE A 85 -5.66 8.74 -4.11
N VAL A 86 -5.58 10.01 -4.51
CA VAL A 86 -4.97 10.43 -5.78
C VAL A 86 -3.49 10.07 -5.85
N GLU A 87 -2.72 10.34 -4.79
CA GLU A 87 -1.30 9.95 -4.71
C GLU A 87 -1.12 8.44 -4.84
N SER A 88 -1.95 7.66 -4.13
CA SER A 88 -1.90 6.20 -4.19
C SER A 88 -2.21 5.69 -5.61
N LYS A 89 -3.22 6.25 -6.28
CA LYS A 89 -3.55 5.91 -7.67
C LYS A 89 -2.44 6.31 -8.65
N LEU A 90 -1.82 7.48 -8.44
CA LEU A 90 -0.70 7.92 -9.28
C LEU A 90 0.51 6.99 -9.11
N ALA A 91 0.82 6.62 -7.88
CA ALA A 91 1.90 5.69 -7.56
C ALA A 91 1.66 4.31 -8.20
N SER A 92 0.44 3.77 -8.13
CA SER A 92 0.13 2.47 -8.74
C SER A 92 0.27 2.49 -10.27
N LEU A 93 -0.24 3.53 -10.94
CA LEU A 93 -0.15 3.64 -12.40
C LEU A 93 1.28 3.85 -12.91
N LEU A 94 2.13 4.55 -12.16
CA LEU A 94 3.55 4.70 -12.51
C LEU A 94 4.26 3.34 -12.48
N VAL A 95 3.95 2.49 -11.49
CA VAL A 95 4.47 1.12 -11.40
C VAL A 95 3.97 0.24 -12.55
N GLU A 96 2.70 0.35 -12.95
CA GLU A 96 2.15 -0.37 -14.10
C GLU A 96 2.79 0.05 -15.43
N LYS A 97 3.09 1.34 -15.59
CA LYS A 97 3.75 1.88 -16.78
C LYS A 97 5.19 1.36 -16.93
N ASP A 98 5.96 1.35 -15.84
CA ASP A 98 7.32 0.82 -15.84
C ASP A 98 7.37 -0.70 -16.05
N SER A 99 6.28 -1.40 -15.73
CA SER A 99 6.13 -2.83 -16.02
C SER A 99 5.79 -3.10 -17.49
N SER A 100 5.16 -2.14 -18.18
CA SER A 100 4.73 -2.26 -19.58
C SER A 100 5.80 -1.87 -20.61
N SER A 101 6.90 -1.23 -20.19
CA SER A 101 8.02 -0.86 -21.06
C SER A 101 9.09 -1.96 -21.21
N VAL A 102 8.93 -3.09 -20.51
CA VAL A 102 9.88 -4.22 -20.52
C VAL A 102 9.20 -5.50 -21.01
N VAL A 103 8.62 -5.49 -22.21
CA VAL A 103 8.29 -6.73 -22.94
C VAL A 103 8.34 -6.48 -24.44
N ASN A 104 9.55 -6.51 -24.99
CA ASN A 104 9.75 -7.15 -26.28
C ASN A 104 10.74 -8.29 -26.03
N GLU A 105 10.26 -9.38 -25.43
CA GLU A 105 10.68 -10.75 -25.73
C GLU A 105 9.88 -11.73 -24.86
N SER A 106 9.04 -12.50 -25.54
CA SER A 106 8.63 -13.88 -25.24
C SER A 106 8.46 -14.31 -23.78
N PHE A 107 7.19 -14.45 -23.40
CA PHE A 107 6.63 -15.64 -22.72
C PHE A 107 7.48 -16.27 -21.60
N THR A 108 7.19 -15.93 -20.35
CA THR A 108 6.61 -16.86 -19.36
C THR A 108 6.41 -16.14 -18.03
N GLN A 109 5.17 -16.22 -17.54
CA GLN A 109 4.67 -16.20 -16.16
C GLN A 109 5.59 -15.67 -15.04
N ASN A 110 4.99 -14.85 -14.16
CA ASN A 110 5.41 -14.45 -12.79
C ASN A 110 5.65 -12.95 -12.62
N ALA A 111 4.61 -12.13 -12.81
CA ALA A 111 4.64 -10.73 -12.34
C ALA A 111 4.25 -10.69 -10.85
N VAL A 112 5.28 -10.81 -10.02
CA VAL A 112 5.25 -10.65 -8.57
C VAL A 112 4.71 -9.26 -8.21
N LEU A 113 3.52 -9.25 -7.59
CA LEU A 113 2.91 -8.13 -6.88
C LEU A 113 3.92 -7.48 -5.93
N ARG A 114 4.41 -6.29 -6.28
CA ARG A 114 5.27 -5.48 -5.40
C ARG A 114 4.45 -4.40 -4.70
N TYR A 115 3.97 -4.71 -3.50
CA TYR A 115 3.56 -3.71 -2.51
C TYR A 115 4.78 -3.01 -1.89
N PRO A 116 4.64 -1.76 -1.39
CA PRO A 116 5.76 -0.93 -0.96
C PRO A 116 6.40 -1.47 0.30
N LYS A 117 7.57 -2.11 0.15
CA LYS A 117 8.61 -2.37 1.15
C LYS A 117 8.13 -2.42 2.62
N LEU A 118 7.14 -3.27 2.94
CA LEU A 118 7.18 -3.96 4.21
C LEU A 118 8.46 -4.81 4.10
N LYS A 119 9.40 -4.70 5.05
CA LYS A 119 10.51 -5.65 5.11
C LYS A 119 9.89 -7.01 5.41
N LEU A 120 9.53 -7.76 4.36
CA LEU A 120 9.01 -9.10 4.50
C LEU A 120 10.09 -9.88 5.25
N PRO A 121 9.74 -10.51 6.38
CA PRO A 121 10.71 -11.31 7.11
C PRO A 121 11.17 -12.42 6.18
N THR A 122 12.48 -12.59 6.01
CA THR A 122 13.02 -13.67 5.18
C THR A 122 13.25 -14.88 6.06
N PHE A 123 12.76 -16.04 5.64
CA PHE A 123 12.99 -17.32 6.29
C PHE A 123 13.97 -18.15 5.47
N ASP A 124 15.13 -18.45 6.05
CA ASP A 124 16.21 -19.24 5.44
C ASP A 124 15.93 -20.75 5.47
N GLY A 125 14.78 -21.19 6.00
CA GLY A 125 14.50 -22.61 6.20
C GLY A 125 15.18 -23.21 7.44
N ASN A 126 15.76 -22.38 8.31
CA ASN A 126 16.40 -22.85 9.54
C ASN A 126 15.45 -22.74 10.73
N ILE A 127 15.21 -23.88 11.39
CA ILE A 127 14.35 -23.98 12.58
C ILE A 127 14.75 -22.96 13.66
N LYS A 128 16.04 -22.64 13.80
CA LYS A 128 16.52 -21.66 14.80
C LYS A 128 15.98 -20.25 14.57
N ASN A 129 15.73 -19.88 13.31
CA ASN A 129 15.21 -18.57 12.92
C ASN A 129 13.68 -18.56 12.79
N TRP A 130 13.02 -19.71 12.96
CA TRP A 130 11.58 -19.87 12.79
C TRP A 130 10.77 -18.95 13.72
N LEU A 131 11.12 -18.89 15.01
CA LEU A 131 10.40 -18.07 15.98
C LEU A 131 10.46 -16.57 15.65
N GLY A 132 11.64 -16.09 15.21
CA GLY A 132 11.83 -14.71 14.79
C GLY A 132 11.10 -14.36 13.50
N TYR A 133 11.05 -15.29 12.56
CA TYR A 133 10.26 -15.18 11.34
C TYR A 133 8.76 -15.18 11.64
N TRP A 134 8.27 -16.17 12.40
CA TRP A 134 6.84 -16.35 12.70
C TRP A 134 6.25 -15.15 13.45
N SER A 135 6.99 -14.55 14.39
CA SER A 135 6.55 -13.35 15.10
C SER A 135 6.27 -12.17 14.15
N GLN A 136 7.04 -12.06 13.07
CA GLN A 136 6.87 -11.02 12.06
C GLN A 136 5.77 -11.38 11.05
N PHE A 137 5.76 -12.63 10.58
CA PHE A 137 4.79 -13.11 9.60
C PHE A 137 3.36 -13.18 10.17
N LYS A 138 3.21 -13.45 11.47
CA LYS A 138 1.90 -13.48 12.15
C LYS A 138 1.10 -12.20 11.96
N LYS A 139 1.75 -11.04 11.83
CA LYS A 139 1.07 -9.76 11.56
C LYS A 139 0.37 -9.74 10.21
N ILE A 140 0.97 -10.38 9.21
CA ILE A 140 0.44 -10.53 7.84
C ILE A 140 -0.70 -11.57 7.83
N ASP A 141 -0.53 -12.67 8.58
CA ASP A 141 -1.55 -13.71 8.73
C ASP A 141 -2.84 -13.18 9.39
N THR A 142 -2.70 -12.34 10.42
CA THR A 142 -3.84 -11.72 11.14
C THR A 142 -4.45 -10.50 10.43
N ASP A 143 -3.88 -10.04 9.32
CA ASP A 143 -4.44 -8.91 8.58
C ASP A 143 -5.74 -9.34 7.87
N LEU A 144 -6.83 -8.63 8.17
CA LEU A 144 -8.16 -8.88 7.60
C LEU A 144 -8.37 -8.18 6.25
N ASN A 145 -7.46 -7.30 5.85
CA ASN A 145 -7.48 -6.63 4.54
C ASN A 145 -6.79 -7.46 3.45
N LEU A 146 -6.14 -8.56 3.81
CA LEU A 146 -5.47 -9.48 2.88
C LEU A 146 -6.32 -10.73 2.67
N ASP A 147 -6.58 -11.07 1.41
CA ASP A 147 -7.20 -12.34 1.04
C ASP A 147 -6.18 -13.49 1.16
N ASP A 148 -6.66 -14.72 1.35
CA ASP A 148 -5.82 -15.92 1.47
C ASP A 148 -4.89 -16.11 0.26
N HIS A 149 -5.31 -15.67 -0.93
CA HIS A 149 -4.46 -15.69 -2.12
C HIS A 149 -3.24 -14.76 -1.99
N ASP A 150 -3.45 -13.54 -1.48
CA ASP A 150 -2.37 -12.59 -1.25
C ASP A 150 -1.47 -13.04 -0.10
N LYS A 151 -2.05 -13.60 0.97
CA LYS A 151 -1.30 -14.20 2.08
C LYS A 151 -0.39 -15.34 1.61
N PHE A 152 -0.85 -16.17 0.67
CA PHE A 152 -0.02 -17.21 0.06
C PHE A 152 1.13 -16.63 -0.76
N ALA A 153 0.87 -15.57 -1.53
CA ALA A 153 1.92 -14.87 -2.27
C ALA A 153 2.96 -14.23 -1.33
N TYR A 154 2.54 -13.69 -0.18
CA TYR A 154 3.44 -13.18 0.85
C TYR A 154 4.23 -14.30 1.53
N LEU A 155 3.59 -15.43 1.84
CA LEU A 155 4.24 -16.60 2.40
C LEU A 155 5.38 -17.06 1.49
N LEU A 156 5.12 -17.20 0.19
CA LEU A 156 6.13 -17.60 -0.78
C LEU A 156 7.27 -16.57 -0.92
N GLN A 157 6.95 -15.28 -0.94
CA GLN A 157 7.97 -14.21 -1.04
C GLN A 157 8.82 -14.05 0.22
N SER A 158 8.29 -14.46 1.36
CA SER A 158 8.98 -14.43 2.64
C SER A 158 9.96 -15.59 2.82
N MET A 159 9.94 -16.60 1.94
CA MET A 159 10.94 -17.67 1.93
C MET A 159 12.19 -17.24 1.16
N GLU A 160 13.36 -17.59 1.67
CA GLU A 160 14.61 -17.39 0.93
C GLU A 160 14.65 -18.29 -0.31
N LYS A 161 15.07 -17.71 -1.45
CA LYS A 161 15.18 -18.45 -2.72
C LYS A 161 16.15 -19.62 -2.59
N GLY A 162 15.69 -20.82 -2.92
CA GLY A 162 16.48 -22.05 -2.80
C GLY A 162 16.51 -22.66 -1.40
N SER A 163 15.74 -22.14 -0.45
CA SER A 163 15.58 -22.77 0.87
C SER A 163 14.61 -23.96 0.81
N SER A 164 14.78 -24.91 1.72
CA SER A 164 13.83 -26.05 1.86
C SER A 164 12.41 -25.59 2.22
N ALA A 165 12.25 -24.39 2.77
CA ALA A 165 10.97 -23.78 3.04
C ALA A 165 10.30 -23.27 1.75
N GLU A 166 11.05 -22.64 0.83
CA GLU A 166 10.54 -22.22 -0.48
C GLU A 166 10.07 -23.43 -1.31
N GLU A 167 10.86 -24.50 -1.36
CA GLU A 167 10.50 -25.72 -2.08
C GLU A 167 9.22 -26.36 -1.55
N LEU A 168 9.04 -26.35 -0.22
CA LEU A 168 7.84 -26.86 0.42
C LEU A 168 6.60 -26.03 0.05
N ILE A 169 6.69 -24.70 0.05
CA ILE A 169 5.57 -23.83 -0.32
C ILE A 169 5.26 -23.94 -1.83
N LYS A 170 6.28 -24.02 -2.69
CA LYS A 170 6.13 -24.24 -4.14
C LYS A 170 5.49 -25.58 -4.51
N SER A 171 5.52 -26.56 -3.60
CA SER A 171 4.87 -27.86 -3.82
C SER A 171 3.34 -27.79 -3.76
N PHE A 172 2.78 -26.70 -3.23
CA PHE A 172 1.34 -26.47 -3.18
C PHE A 172 0.86 -25.69 -4.41
N PRO A 173 -0.34 -26.01 -4.94
CA PRO A 173 -0.89 -25.27 -6.06
C PRO A 173 -1.22 -23.82 -5.64
N PRO A 174 -0.95 -22.82 -6.49
CA PRO A 174 -1.25 -21.42 -6.19
C PRO A 174 -2.76 -21.22 -6.07
N GLY A 175 -3.23 -20.90 -4.86
CA GLY A 175 -4.64 -20.67 -4.55
C GLY A 175 -4.87 -20.40 -3.06
N GLY A 176 -5.87 -19.58 -2.72
CA GLY A 176 -6.18 -19.20 -1.34
C GLY A 176 -6.51 -20.40 -0.44
N GLU A 177 -7.20 -21.42 -0.97
CA GLU A 177 -7.48 -22.67 -0.25
C GLU A 177 -6.22 -23.48 0.11
N SER A 178 -5.12 -23.26 -0.63
CA SER A 178 -3.82 -23.89 -0.36
C SER A 178 -3.02 -23.16 0.71
N TYR A 179 -3.34 -21.91 1.02
CA TYR A 179 -2.64 -21.09 2.00
C TYR A 179 -2.59 -21.77 3.37
N SER A 180 -3.75 -22.13 3.90
CA SER A 180 -3.89 -22.78 5.21
C SER A 180 -3.09 -24.09 5.29
N LYS A 181 -3.11 -24.89 4.21
CA LYS A 181 -2.38 -26.18 4.14
C LYS A 181 -0.86 -25.98 4.08
N ALA A 182 -0.40 -25.02 3.28
CA ALA A 182 1.02 -24.70 3.14
C ALA A 182 1.60 -24.11 4.42
N LEU A 183 0.85 -23.20 5.06
CA LEU A 183 1.21 -22.60 6.35
C LEU A 183 1.32 -23.66 7.45
N HIS A 184 0.34 -24.56 7.54
CA HIS A 184 0.34 -25.64 8.53
C HIS A 184 1.50 -26.63 8.30
N GLN A 185 1.81 -26.98 7.06
CA GLN A 185 2.97 -27.83 6.73
C GLN A 185 4.30 -27.15 7.05
N LEU A 186 4.41 -25.85 6.80
CA LEU A 186 5.57 -25.04 7.15
C LEU A 186 5.75 -24.99 8.68
N GLN A 187 4.68 -24.73 9.44
CA GLN A 187 4.67 -24.81 10.90
C GLN A 187 5.02 -26.21 11.42
N SER A 188 4.52 -27.27 10.79
CA SER A 188 4.80 -28.66 11.20
C SER A 188 6.25 -29.08 10.93
N ARG A 189 6.88 -28.52 9.90
CA ARG A 189 8.29 -28.80 9.54
C ARG A 189 9.28 -27.96 10.34
N PHE A 190 8.99 -26.68 10.53
CA PHE A 190 9.93 -25.71 11.09
C PHE A 190 9.55 -25.15 12.46
N GLY A 191 8.27 -25.23 12.83
CA GLY A 191 7.73 -24.82 14.13
C GLY A 191 7.69 -25.92 15.18
N LYS A 192 8.35 -27.06 14.94
CA LYS A 192 8.59 -28.05 15.98
C LYS A 192 9.66 -27.52 16.94
N GLU A 193 9.19 -26.92 18.03
CA GLU A 193 10.02 -26.58 19.20
C GLU A 193 10.67 -27.82 19.86
N ASP A 194 10.31 -29.03 19.43
CA ASP A 194 10.72 -30.31 20.05
C ASP A 194 12.05 -30.91 19.55
N LEU A 195 12.79 -30.25 18.65
CA LEU A 195 14.13 -30.72 18.19
C LEU A 195 15.30 -29.87 18.73
N LEU A 196 15.09 -29.19 19.86
CA LEU A 196 16.13 -28.55 20.68
C LEU A 196 16.49 -29.37 21.93
N ILE A 197 16.47 -30.69 21.81
CA ILE A 197 17.03 -31.68 22.75
C ILE A 197 17.75 -32.68 21.82
N GLU A 198 19.02 -33.03 21.86
CA GLU A 198 20.13 -32.84 22.79
C GLU A 198 21.39 -33.35 22.06
N VAL A 199 22.47 -32.57 22.19
CA VAL A 199 23.87 -32.95 22.43
C VAL A 199 24.46 -34.18 21.71
N ARG A 200 25.42 -33.88 20.82
CA ARG A 200 26.78 -34.45 20.75
C ARG A 200 27.02 -35.78 21.50
N CYS A 201 27.26 -36.85 20.75
CA CYS A 201 28.26 -37.87 21.07
C CYS A 201 29.01 -38.21 19.78
#